data_AF-A0A6I5NB55-F1
#
_entry.id   AF-A0A6I5NB55-F1
#
_cell.length_a   1.000
_cell.length_b   1.000
_cell.length_c   1.000
_cell.angle_alpha   90.00
_cell.angle_beta   90.00
_cell.angle_gamma   90.00
#
_symmetry.space_group_name_H-M   'P 1'
#
loop_
_entity.id
_entity.type
_entity.pdbx_description
1 polymer ?
#
loop_
_entity_poly.entity_id
_entity_poly.type
_entity_poly.pdbx_seq_one_letter_code
_entity_poly.pdbx_strand_id
1 'polypeptide(L)'
;MPAVRVQPWLAVNLSLLWPGMGQCYSGAWGKGLLLGLSFALLLGRGLWSMFAATGSTSAGFWQLGIAAAIFGGSLWDAYRSAEPQQTSGKKDAWYSLFLSQLLPGLGHFYLGQTLLGGLFLLLGVGLAYWANQAAIMLLPLAYSLWAAASYHA
;
A
#
# COMPACT_ATOMS: atom_id res chain seq x y z
N MET A 1 4.77 -16.43 -26.30
CA MET A 1 3.93 -16.36 -25.08
C MET A 1 2.97 -15.20 -25.25
N PRO A 2 1.65 -15.37 -25.04
CA PRO A 2 0.71 -14.25 -25.13
C PRO A 2 1.13 -13.16 -24.14
N ALA A 3 1.14 -11.91 -24.57
CA ALA A 3 1.48 -10.79 -23.70
C ALA A 3 0.43 -10.72 -22.58
N VAL A 4 0.85 -11.03 -21.34
CA VAL A 4 0.01 -10.82 -20.16
C VAL A 4 -0.31 -9.34 -20.09
N ARG A 5 -1.59 -8.96 -20.09
CA ARG A 5 -1.98 -7.57 -19.88
C ARG A 5 -1.69 -7.18 -18.43
N VAL A 6 -0.60 -6.46 -18.26
CA VAL A 6 -0.17 -5.89 -16.98
C VAL A 6 -1.13 -4.74 -16.64
N GLN A 7 -1.65 -4.72 -15.42
CA GLN A 7 -2.55 -3.67 -14.93
C GLN A 7 -1.78 -2.73 -13.97
N PRO A 8 -1.74 -1.41 -14.21
CA PRO A 8 -0.90 -0.48 -13.44
C PRO A 8 -1.22 -0.47 -11.95
N TRP A 9 -2.50 -0.36 -11.63
CA TRP A 9 -2.95 -0.27 -10.25
C TRP A 9 -2.80 -1.60 -9.52
N LEU A 10 -2.89 -2.74 -10.22
CA LEU A 10 -2.52 -4.02 -9.63
C LEU A 10 -1.02 -4.07 -9.27
N ALA A 11 -0.15 -3.58 -10.15
CA ALA A 11 1.29 -3.50 -9.87
C ALA A 11 1.59 -2.62 -8.63
N VAL A 12 0.88 -1.51 -8.48
CA VAL A 12 0.96 -0.65 -7.29
C VAL A 12 0.49 -1.38 -6.04
N ASN A 13 -0.68 -2.04 -6.08
CA ASN A 13 -1.20 -2.82 -4.95
C ASN A 13 -0.24 -3.95 -4.53
N LEU A 14 0.40 -4.62 -5.49
CA LEU A 14 1.42 -5.62 -5.17
C LEU A 14 2.65 -4.99 -4.50
N SER A 15 3.06 -3.80 -4.94
CA SER A 15 4.20 -3.08 -4.36
C SER A 15 3.89 -2.49 -2.97
N LEU A 16 2.61 -2.24 -2.67
CA LEU A 16 2.17 -1.90 -1.32
C LEU A 16 2.38 -3.06 -0.33
N LEU A 17 2.21 -4.30 -0.78
CA LEU A 17 2.48 -5.48 0.04
C LEU A 17 3.98 -5.63 0.31
N TRP A 18 4.80 -5.49 -0.75
CA TRP A 18 6.25 -5.52 -0.63
C TRP A 18 6.92 -4.75 -1.79
N PRO A 19 7.84 -3.82 -1.51
CA PRO A 19 8.55 -3.07 -2.55
C PRO A 19 9.20 -3.98 -3.58
N GLY A 20 8.97 -3.70 -4.86
CA GLY A 20 9.52 -4.47 -5.97
C GLY A 20 8.59 -5.53 -6.57
N MET A 21 7.49 -5.90 -5.88
CA MET A 21 6.57 -6.92 -6.42
C MET A 21 5.84 -6.46 -7.68
N GLY A 22 5.47 -5.18 -7.78
CA GLY A 22 4.84 -4.63 -8.99
C GLY A 22 5.76 -4.66 -10.20
N GLN A 23 7.06 -4.39 -9.99
CA GLN A 23 8.09 -4.49 -11.02
C GLN A 23 8.29 -5.94 -11.48
N CYS A 24 8.29 -6.91 -10.56
CA CYS A 24 8.33 -8.32 -10.93
C CYS A 24 7.08 -8.72 -11.75
N TYR A 25 5.91 -8.25 -11.34
CA TYR A 25 4.65 -8.48 -12.05
C TYR A 25 4.66 -7.91 -13.48
N SER A 26 5.28 -6.74 -13.69
CA SER A 26 5.44 -6.15 -15.02
C SER A 26 6.61 -6.76 -15.83
N GLY A 27 7.27 -7.80 -15.32
CA GLY A 27 8.39 -8.49 -15.97
C GLY A 27 9.78 -7.90 -15.71
N ALA A 28 9.88 -6.80 -14.96
CA ALA A 28 11.14 -6.16 -14.58
C ALA A 28 11.76 -6.79 -13.29
N TRP A 29 11.96 -8.12 -13.31
CA TRP A 29 12.41 -8.92 -12.16
C TRP A 29 13.68 -8.39 -11.49
N GLY A 30 14.69 -8.00 -12.27
CA GLY A 30 15.95 -7.48 -11.72
C GLY A 30 15.75 -6.19 -10.90
N LYS A 31 14.91 -5.28 -11.39
CA LYS A 31 14.56 -4.04 -10.66
C LYS A 31 13.75 -4.37 -9.40
N GLY A 32 12.76 -5.25 -9.52
CA GLY A 32 11.91 -5.65 -8.41
C GLY A 32 12.70 -6.28 -7.26
N LEU A 33 13.57 -7.25 -7.57
CA LEU A 33 14.43 -7.89 -6.58
C LEU A 33 15.40 -6.89 -5.93
N LEU A 34 16.01 -6.00 -6.71
CA LEU A 34 16.92 -4.99 -6.19
C LEU A 34 16.22 -4.04 -5.22
N LEU A 35 15.02 -3.55 -5.57
CA LEU A 35 14.22 -2.69 -4.70
C LEU A 35 13.80 -3.42 -3.42
N GLY A 36 13.28 -4.64 -3.54
CA GLY A 36 12.84 -5.45 -2.41
C GLY A 36 13.97 -5.79 -1.44
N LEU A 37 15.16 -6.16 -1.96
CA LEU A 37 16.34 -6.43 -1.15
C LEU A 37 16.88 -5.16 -0.49
N SER A 38 16.95 -4.06 -1.22
CA SER A 38 17.41 -2.76 -0.68
C SER A 38 16.51 -2.31 0.47
N PHE A 39 15.19 -2.41 0.29
CA PHE A 39 14.22 -2.11 1.32
C PHE A 39 14.36 -3.03 2.54
N ALA A 40 14.44 -4.35 2.35
CA ALA A 40 14.60 -5.31 3.43
C ALA A 40 15.88 -5.08 4.25
N LEU A 41 16.99 -4.79 3.59
CA LEU A 41 18.27 -4.50 4.23
C LEU A 41 18.21 -3.20 5.04
N LEU A 42 17.63 -2.13 4.49
CA LEU A 42 17.48 -0.87 5.21
C LEU A 42 16.53 -0.99 6.40
N LEU A 43 15.41 -1.71 6.23
CA LEU A 43 14.48 -1.97 7.31
C LEU A 43 15.13 -2.79 8.42
N GLY A 44 15.80 -3.90 8.06
CA GLY A 44 16.50 -4.76 9.02
C GLY A 44 17.62 -4.04 9.76
N ARG A 45 18.46 -3.27 9.04
CA ARG A 45 19.52 -2.47 9.67
C ARG A 45 18.97 -1.32 10.51
N GLY A 46 17.91 -0.66 10.05
CA GLY A 46 17.24 0.41 10.77
C GLY A 46 16.70 -0.07 12.11
N LEU A 47 15.94 -1.16 12.09
CA LEU A 47 15.40 -1.79 13.30
C LEU A 47 16.53 -2.28 14.22
N TRP A 48 17.56 -2.94 13.68
CA TRP A 48 18.73 -3.33 14.47
C TRP A 48 19.39 -2.13 15.15
N SER A 49 19.61 -1.04 14.42
CA SER A 49 20.22 0.17 14.96
C SER A 49 19.37 0.83 16.06
N MET A 50 18.05 0.66 16.05
CA MET A 50 17.17 1.19 17.08
C MET A 50 17.12 0.34 18.35
N PHE A 51 17.17 -0.99 18.20
CA PHE A 51 16.90 -1.93 19.30
C PHE A 51 18.14 -2.68 19.82
N ALA A 52 19.25 -2.71 19.09
CA ALA A 52 20.47 -3.35 19.57
C ALA A 52 21.12 -2.53 20.70
N ALA A 53 21.74 -3.23 21.66
CA ALA A 53 22.42 -2.61 22.81
C ALA A 53 23.56 -1.65 22.41
N THR A 54 24.14 -1.84 21.23
CA THR A 54 25.20 -0.98 20.66
C THR A 54 24.69 -0.11 19.51
N GLY A 55 23.38 -0.09 19.26
CA GLY A 55 22.76 0.63 18.15
C GLY A 55 22.62 2.12 18.41
N SER A 56 22.58 2.90 17.32
CA SER A 56 22.24 4.32 17.37
C SER A 56 20.80 4.52 16.89
N THR A 57 19.93 4.98 17.78
CA THR A 57 18.52 5.23 17.46
C THR A 57 18.36 6.28 16.36
N SER A 58 19.18 7.34 16.37
CA SER A 58 19.16 8.38 15.34
C SER A 58 19.56 7.85 13.97
N ALA A 59 20.58 6.99 13.89
CA ALA A 59 20.96 6.33 12.65
C ALA A 59 19.85 5.40 12.13
N GLY A 60 19.16 4.72 13.05
CA GLY A 60 17.99 3.90 12.73
C GLY A 60 16.85 4.70 12.09
N PHE A 61 16.49 5.86 12.66
CA PHE A 61 15.48 6.74 12.08
C PHE A 61 15.82 7.21 10.66
N TRP A 62 17.08 7.58 10.40
CA TRP A 62 17.50 7.97 9.06
C TRP A 62 17.41 6.80 8.06
N GLN A 63 17.80 5.59 8.48
CA GLN A 63 17.69 4.39 7.65
C GLN A 63 16.23 4.05 7.33
N LEU A 64 15.33 4.16 8.32
CA LEU A 64 13.89 3.98 8.11
C LEU A 64 13.29 5.08 7.21
N GLY A 65 13.75 6.32 7.34
CA GLY A 65 13.35 7.42 6.45
C GLY A 65 13.75 7.15 4.98
N ILE A 66 14.96 6.66 4.75
CA ILE A 66 15.41 6.25 3.41
C ILE A 66 14.59 5.05 2.91
N ALA A 67 14.32 4.06 3.78
CA ALA A 67 13.47 2.92 3.43
C ALA A 67 12.06 3.36 3.02
N ALA A 68 11.47 4.33 3.72
CA ALA A 68 10.17 4.90 3.39
C ALA A 68 10.19 5.65 2.05
N ALA A 69 11.27 6.39 1.75
CA ALA A 69 11.44 7.04 0.45
C ALA A 69 11.55 6.02 -0.70
N ILE A 70 12.30 4.93 -0.50
CA ILE A 70 12.39 3.82 -1.46
C ILE A 70 11.03 3.14 -1.62
N PHE A 71 10.30 2.92 -0.53
CA PHE A 71 8.94 2.36 -0.57
C PHE A 71 8.03 3.22 -1.44
N GLY A 72 7.94 4.53 -1.18
CA GLY A 72 7.13 5.46 -1.98
C GLY A 72 7.58 5.52 -3.45
N GLY A 73 8.89 5.60 -3.70
CA GLY A 73 9.45 5.57 -5.06
C GLY A 73 9.14 4.26 -5.80
N SER A 74 9.09 3.13 -5.09
CA SER A 74 8.76 1.82 -5.67
C SER A 74 7.31 1.74 -6.14
N LEU A 75 6.37 2.42 -5.47
CA LEU A 75 4.96 2.47 -5.90
C LEU A 75 4.84 3.22 -7.23
N TRP A 76 5.51 4.37 -7.33
CA TRP A 76 5.55 5.16 -8.56
C TRP A 76 6.19 4.41 -9.72
N ASP A 77 7.34 3.77 -9.46
CA ASP A 77 8.04 2.98 -10.46
C ASP A 77 7.23 1.74 -10.89
N ALA A 78 6.47 1.13 -9.99
CA ALA A 78 5.59 0.00 -10.29
C ALA A 78 4.45 0.42 -11.22
N TYR A 79 3.83 1.58 -10.96
CA TYR A 79 2.81 2.14 -11.84
C TYR A 79 3.36 2.35 -13.25
N ARG A 80 4.49 3.06 -13.37
CA ARG A 80 5.12 3.36 -14.67
C ARG A 80 5.59 2.11 -15.41
N SER A 81 6.10 1.11 -14.69
CA SER A 81 6.54 -0.15 -15.30
C SER A 81 5.38 -0.98 -15.85
N ALA A 82 4.17 -0.72 -15.38
CA ALA A 82 2.96 -1.44 -15.76
C ALA A 82 1.99 -0.62 -16.63
N GLU A 83 2.25 0.67 -16.87
CA GLU A 83 1.39 1.60 -17.61
C GLU A 83 1.24 1.19 -19.09
N PRO A 84 0.06 0.73 -19.54
CA PRO A 84 -0.18 0.51 -20.95
C PRO A 84 -0.48 1.84 -21.64
N GLN A 85 0.02 2.00 -22.86
CA GLN A 85 -0.06 3.24 -23.66
C GLN A 85 -1.50 3.64 -24.09
N GLN A 86 -2.52 2.88 -23.69
CA GLN A 86 -3.94 3.17 -23.95
C GLN A 86 -4.81 2.81 -22.74
N THR A 87 -5.17 3.81 -21.95
CA THR A 87 -6.16 3.67 -20.87
C THR A 87 -7.57 3.69 -21.47
N SER A 88 -8.19 2.52 -21.65
CA SER A 88 -9.63 2.45 -21.93
C SER A 88 -10.41 3.16 -20.82
N GLY A 89 -11.36 4.03 -21.15
CA GLY A 89 -12.13 4.87 -20.21
C GLY A 89 -13.06 4.14 -19.23
N LYS A 90 -12.84 2.84 -19.00
CA LYS A 90 -13.55 2.05 -18.00
C LYS A 90 -12.88 2.24 -16.63
N LYS A 91 -13.68 2.44 -15.58
CA LYS A 91 -13.20 2.54 -14.19
C LYS A 91 -12.39 1.30 -13.83
N ASP A 92 -11.20 1.50 -13.25
CA ASP A 92 -10.28 0.43 -12.88
C ASP A 92 -10.60 -0.07 -11.46
N ALA A 93 -10.91 -1.36 -11.32
CA ALA A 93 -11.21 -1.99 -10.04
C ALA A 93 -10.00 -1.94 -9.09
N TRP A 94 -8.78 -2.07 -9.61
CA TRP A 94 -7.58 -2.03 -8.77
C TRP A 94 -7.26 -0.63 -8.26
N TYR A 95 -7.68 0.40 -8.99
CA TYR A 95 -7.60 1.77 -8.51
C TYR A 95 -8.61 2.00 -7.37
N SER A 96 -9.82 1.46 -7.50
CA SER A 96 -10.82 1.47 -6.42
C SER A 96 -10.28 0.82 -5.15
N LEU A 97 -9.66 -0.36 -5.28
CA LEU A 97 -9.00 -1.07 -4.18
C LEU A 97 -7.91 -0.20 -3.53
N PHE A 98 -7.01 0.38 -4.32
CA PHE A 98 -5.94 1.27 -3.84
C PHE A 98 -6.51 2.47 -3.06
N LEU A 99 -7.59 3.08 -3.56
CA LEU A 99 -8.25 4.19 -2.87
C LEU A 99 -8.83 3.75 -1.52
N SER A 100 -9.50 2.60 -1.47
CA SER A 100 -10.07 2.07 -0.22
C SER A 100 -9.02 1.68 0.81
N GLN A 101 -7.83 1.26 0.37
CA GLN A 101 -6.67 1.03 1.25
C GLN A 101 -6.12 2.34 1.83
N LEU A 102 -6.13 3.44 1.07
CA LEU A 102 -5.69 4.74 1.58
C LEU A 102 -6.66 5.28 2.62
N LEU A 103 -7.97 5.16 2.37
CA LEU A 103 -9.01 5.60 3.28
C LEU A 103 -10.29 4.79 3.03
N PRO A 104 -10.92 4.22 4.07
CA PRO A 104 -12.09 3.37 3.90
C PRO A 104 -13.20 4.15 3.20
N GLY A 105 -13.80 3.55 2.16
CA GLY A 105 -14.90 4.14 1.39
C GLY A 105 -14.49 4.99 0.18
N LEU A 106 -13.23 5.36 -0.01
CA LEU A 106 -12.81 6.14 -1.20
C LEU A 106 -12.99 5.38 -2.52
N GLY A 107 -12.72 4.08 -2.55
CA GLY A 107 -12.96 3.26 -3.75
C GLY A 107 -14.44 3.23 -4.15
N HIS A 108 -15.33 3.14 -3.17
CA HIS A 108 -16.78 3.17 -3.39
C HIS A 108 -17.23 4.52 -3.99
N PHE A 109 -16.66 5.64 -3.52
CA PHE A 109 -16.88 6.95 -4.16
C PHE A 109 -16.40 6.97 -5.61
N TYR A 110 -15.22 6.41 -5.90
CA TYR A 110 -14.70 6.29 -7.26
C TYR A 110 -15.65 5.47 -8.15
N LEU A 111 -16.23 4.38 -7.64
CA LEU A 111 -17.23 3.59 -8.37
C LEU A 111 -18.58 4.30 -8.53
N GLY A 112 -18.85 5.37 -7.77
CA GLY A 112 -20.12 6.10 -7.79
C GLY A 112 -21.13 5.62 -6.73
N GLN A 113 -20.71 4.75 -5.82
CA GLN A 113 -21.51 4.24 -4.71
C GLN A 113 -21.37 5.15 -3.48
N THR A 114 -21.87 6.39 -3.59
CA THR A 114 -21.68 7.44 -2.58
C THR A 114 -22.19 7.07 -1.19
N LEU A 115 -23.32 6.37 -1.10
CA LEU A 115 -23.92 5.98 0.18
C LEU A 115 -23.06 4.94 0.92
N LEU A 116 -22.60 3.91 0.21
CA LEU A 116 -21.67 2.91 0.77
C LEU A 116 -20.31 3.53 1.11
N GLY A 117 -19.79 4.40 0.24
CA GLY A 117 -18.54 5.13 0.50
C GLY A 117 -18.61 5.98 1.75
N GLY A 118 -19.70 6.74 1.93
CA GLY A 118 -19.94 7.54 3.13
C GLY A 118 -20.06 6.69 4.38
N LEU A 119 -20.77 5.55 4.31
CA LEU A 119 -20.92 4.63 5.43
C LEU A 119 -19.57 4.05 5.87
N PHE A 120 -18.78 3.50 4.93
CA PHE A 120 -17.47 2.95 5.26
C PHE A 120 -16.50 4.01 5.79
N LEU A 121 -16.54 5.22 5.23
CA LEU A 121 -15.70 6.33 5.70
C LEU A 121 -16.06 6.76 7.12
N LEU A 122 -17.34 6.96 7.40
CA LEU A 122 -17.81 7.35 8.74
C LEU A 122 -17.54 6.27 9.77
N LEU A 123 -17.82 5.00 9.44
CA LEU A 123 -17.56 3.89 10.35
C LEU A 123 -16.05 3.69 10.57
N GLY A 124 -15.25 3.78 9.52
CA GLY A 124 -13.79 3.63 9.61
C GLY A 124 -13.14 4.72 10.48
N VAL A 125 -13.44 5.99 10.19
CA VAL A 125 -12.92 7.13 10.96
C VAL A 125 -13.47 7.12 12.39
N GLY A 126 -14.76 6.82 12.56
CA GLY A 126 -15.41 6.75 13.87
C GLY A 126 -14.82 5.65 14.76
N LEU A 127 -14.62 4.44 14.22
CA LEU A 127 -13.97 3.36 14.94
C LEU A 127 -12.50 3.68 15.26
N ALA A 128 -11.76 4.28 14.33
CA ALA A 128 -10.38 4.68 14.60
C ALA A 128 -10.28 5.73 15.72
N TYR A 129 -11.16 6.73 15.70
CA TYR A 129 -11.26 7.72 16.76
C TYR A 129 -11.59 7.08 18.11
N TRP A 130 -12.57 6.17 18.14
CA TRP A 130 -13.01 5.54 19.38
C TRP A 130 -11.99 4.55 19.95
N ALA A 131 -11.31 3.80 19.07
CA ALA A 131 -10.20 2.93 19.44
C ALA A 131 -9.05 3.71 20.10
N ASN A 132 -8.75 4.92 19.60
CA ASN A 132 -7.72 5.79 20.17
C ASN A 132 -8.05 6.26 21.60
N GLN A 133 -9.33 6.56 21.87
CA GLN A 133 -9.71 7.18 23.15
C GLN A 133 -9.69 6.23 24.36
N ALA A 134 -10.06 4.96 24.22
CA ALA A 134 -10.18 4.09 25.40
C ALA A 134 -10.18 2.57 25.14
N ALA A 135 -10.15 2.12 23.89
CA ALA A 135 -10.49 0.73 23.57
C ALA A 135 -9.55 0.11 22.54
N ILE A 136 -8.35 -0.24 22.99
CA ILE A 136 -7.38 -1.06 22.24
C ILE A 136 -8.04 -2.35 21.71
N MET A 137 -9.05 -2.89 22.43
CA MET A 137 -9.85 -4.04 22.01
C MET A 137 -10.68 -3.83 20.73
N LEU A 138 -10.88 -2.59 20.28
CA LEU A 138 -11.59 -2.28 19.04
C LEU A 138 -10.65 -2.19 17.83
N LEU A 139 -9.33 -2.21 18.03
CA LEU A 139 -8.37 -2.23 16.92
C LEU A 139 -8.64 -3.37 15.94
N PRO A 140 -8.87 -4.64 16.36
CA PRO A 140 -9.20 -5.71 15.43
C PRO A 140 -10.46 -5.43 14.62
N LEU A 141 -11.46 -4.77 15.21
CA LEU A 141 -12.71 -4.40 14.55
C LEU A 141 -12.49 -3.27 13.51
N ALA A 142 -11.65 -2.29 13.84
CA ALA A 142 -11.28 -1.23 12.91
C ALA A 142 -10.51 -1.81 11.70
N TYR A 143 -9.55 -2.71 11.94
CA TYR A 143 -8.81 -3.37 10.85
C TYR A 143 -9.70 -4.29 10.00
N SER A 144 -10.64 -5.02 10.60
CA SER A 144 -11.56 -5.88 9.85
C SER A 144 -12.53 -5.07 8.98
N LEU A 145 -13.03 -3.93 9.49
CA LEU A 145 -13.85 -3.01 8.70
C LEU A 145 -13.04 -2.43 7.53
N TRP A 146 -11.77 -2.08 7.75
CA TRP A 146 -10.91 -1.51 6.71
C TRP A 146 -10.59 -2.54 5.61
N ALA A 147 -10.38 -3.80 6.01
CA ALA A 147 -10.25 -4.92 5.08
C ALA A 147 -11.54 -5.17 4.30
N ALA A 148 -12.71 -5.14 4.95
CA ALA A 148 -14.01 -5.30 4.30
C ALA A 148 -14.29 -4.17 3.30
N ALA A 149 -13.98 -2.92 3.66
CA ALA A 149 -14.10 -1.77 2.78
C ALA A 149 -13.20 -1.90 1.53
N SER A 150 -12.03 -2.53 1.69
CA SER A 150 -11.13 -2.80 0.57
C SER A 150 -11.63 -3.94 -0.31
N TYR A 151 -12.17 -5.01 0.28
CA TYR A 151 -12.68 -6.17 -0.47
C TYR A 151 -13.95 -5.88 -1.30
N HIS A 152 -14.81 -4.98 -0.82
CA HIS A 152 -16.08 -4.65 -1.46
C HIS A 152 -16.04 -3.44 -2.41
N ALA A 153 -14.88 -2.78 -2.52
CA ALA A 153 -14.66 -1.66 -3.44
C ALA A 153 -14.22 -2.12 -4.83
#